data_AF-A0A3D3M3J0-F1
#
_entry.id   AF-A0A3D3M3J0-F1
#
_cell.length_a   1.000
_cell.length_b   1.000
_cell.length_c   1.000
_cell.angle_alpha   90.00
_cell.angle_beta   90.00
_cell.angle_gamma   90.00
#
_symmetry.space_group_name_H-M   'P 1'
#
loop_
_entity.id
_entity.type
_entity.pdbx_description
1 polymer ?
#
loop_
_entity_poly.entity_id
_entity_poly.type
_entity_poly.pdbx_seq_one_letter_code
_entity_poly.pdbx_strand_id
1 'polypeptide(L)' 'MKRLLLLAACLILGACAARAPLPEQLPPLSLPVTLHVQREQADQRQDWLLVIQREDQRLRWSMMDLLG' A
#
# COMPACT_ATOMS: atom_id res chain seq x y z
N MET A 1 36.16 -2.65 -16.61
CA MET A 1 35.31 -1.49 -16.25
C MET A 1 33.82 -1.70 -16.58
N LYS A 2 33.42 -1.99 -17.82
CA LYS A 2 31.99 -2.24 -18.19
C LYS A 2 31.26 -3.26 -17.30
N ARG A 3 31.90 -4.38 -16.98
CA ARG A 3 31.31 -5.43 -16.11
C ARG A 3 31.01 -4.92 -14.69
N LEU A 4 31.88 -4.07 -14.16
CA LEU A 4 31.73 -3.49 -12.83
C LEU A 4 30.56 -2.49 -12.81
N LEU A 5 30.40 -1.73 -13.89
CA LEU A 5 29.31 -0.77 -14.08
C LEU A 5 27.95 -1.47 -14.23
N LEU A 6 27.91 -2.60 -14.95
CA LEU A 6 26.72 -3.45 -15.04
C LEU A 6 26.35 -4.05 -13.67
N LEU A 7 27.35 -4.52 -12.91
CA LEU A 7 27.15 -5.05 -11.56
C LEU A 7 26.58 -3.98 -10.62
N ALA A 8 27.14 -2.77 -10.65
CA ALA A 8 26.64 -1.64 -9.87
C ALA A 8 25.19 -1.28 -10.26
N ALA A 9 24.87 -1.25 -11.56
CA ALA A 9 23.51 -0.99 -12.03
C ALA A 9 22.52 -2.07 -11.55
N CYS A 10 22.88 -3.36 -11.62
CA CYS A 10 22.04 -4.44 -11.10
C CYS A 10 21.81 -4.35 -9.59
N LEU A 11 22.84 -3.97 -8.82
CA LEU A 11 22.71 -3.78 -7.37
C LEU A 11 21.78 -2.61 -7.02
N ILE A 12 21.89 -1.49 -7.73
CA ILE A 12 21.01 -0.32 -7.54
C ILE A 12 19.55 -0.66 -7.87
N LEU A 13 19.32 -1.35 -8.99
CA LEU A 13 17.97 -1.78 -9.38
C LEU A 13 17.37 -2.80 -8.39
N GLY A 14 18.19 -3.71 -7.87
CA GLY A 14 17.78 -4.67 -6.84
C GLY A 14 17.37 -4.00 -5.53
N ALA A 15 18.06 -2.91 -5.14
CA ALA A 15 17.70 -2.12 -3.96
C ALA A 15 16.34 -1.41 -4.13
N CYS A 16 16.01 -0.92 -5.32
CA CYS A 16 14.70 -0.32 -5.61
C CYS A 16 13.56 -1.34 -5.69
N ALA A 17 13.87 -2.60 -6.03
CA ALA A 17 12.90 -3.68 -6.12
C ALA A 17 12.68 -4.44 -4.79
N ALA A 18 13.43 -4.09 -3.74
CA ALA A 18 13.29 -4.72 -2.43
C ALA A 18 11.89 -4.46 -1.86
N ARG A 19 11.05 -5.49 -1.88
CA ARG A 19 9.69 -5.44 -1.32
C ARG A 19 9.80 -5.38 0.20
N ALA A 20 9.13 -4.41 0.83
CA ALA A 20 8.99 -4.41 2.28
C ALA A 20 8.41 -5.77 2.73
N PRO A 21 8.99 -6.44 3.74
CA PRO A 21 8.48 -7.72 4.22
C PRO A 21 7.04 -7.52 4.70
N LEU A 22 6.11 -8.26 4.11
CA LEU A 22 4.74 -8.30 4.59
C LEU A 22 4.73 -9.09 5.90
N PRO A 23 4.01 -8.66 6.94
CA PRO A 23 3.86 -9.46 8.16
C PRO A 23 3.26 -10.83 7.83
N GLU A 24 3.84 -11.90 8.40
CA GLU A 24 3.38 -13.28 8.14
C GLU A 24 1.96 -13.53 8.63
N GLN A 25 1.53 -12.82 9.67
CA GLN A 25 0.19 -12.91 10.22
C GLN A 25 -0.55 -11.61 9.95
N LEU A 26 -1.75 -11.72 9.37
CA LEU A 26 -2.64 -10.58 9.29
C LEU A 26 -3.08 -10.21 10.72
N PRO A 27 -2.98 -8.93 11.09
CA PRO A 27 -3.49 -8.48 12.38
C PRO A 27 -5.00 -8.74 12.42
N PRO A 28 -5.55 -9.12 13.60
CA PRO A 28 -6.98 -9.29 13.75
C PRO A 28 -7.68 -7.95 13.48
N LEU A 29 -8.60 -7.94 12.51
CA LEU A 29 -9.42 -6.78 12.15
C LEU A 29 -10.84 -6.99 12.71
N SER A 30 -11.31 -6.08 13.55
CA SER A 30 -12.71 -6.03 14.00
C SER A 30 -13.58 -5.44 12.88
N LEU A 31 -14.29 -6.30 12.15
CA LEU A 31 -15.09 -5.90 10.99
C LEU A 31 -16.56 -5.60 11.40
N PRO A 32 -17.23 -4.64 10.74
CA PRO A 32 -16.70 -3.72 9.73
C PRO A 32 -15.78 -2.65 10.36
N VAL A 33 -14.73 -2.26 9.64
CA VAL A 33 -13.83 -1.16 10.05
C VAL A 33 -13.82 -0.08 8.99
N THR A 34 -13.84 1.17 9.43
CA THR A 34 -13.73 2.35 8.58
C THR A 34 -12.41 3.04 8.89
N LEU A 35 -11.56 3.16 7.87
CA LEU A 35 -10.27 3.84 7.95
C LEU A 35 -10.34 5.14 7.17
N HIS A 36 -9.93 6.23 7.82
CA HIS A 36 -9.77 7.53 7.17
C HIS A 36 -8.35 7.60 6.62
N VAL A 37 -8.23 7.67 5.30
CA VAL A 37 -6.95 7.74 4.60
C VAL A 37 -6.74 9.17 4.12
N GLN A 38 -5.64 9.77 4.56
CA GLN A 38 -5.24 11.11 4.14
C GLN A 38 -4.02 10.97 3.26
N ARG A 39 -4.13 11.48 2.04
CA ARG A 39 -3.02 11.52 1.10
C ARG A 39 -2.67 12.97 0.83
N GLU A 40 -1.42 13.32 1.11
CA GLU A 40 -0.84 14.60 0.73
C GLU A 40 0.07 14.37 -0.49
N GLN A 41 -0.26 15.00 -1.62
CA GLN A 41 0.56 14.95 -2.82
C GLN A 41 0.55 16.29 -3.54
N ALA A 42 1.75 16.84 -3.78
CA ALA A 42 1.93 18.08 -4.54
C ALA A 42 0.99 19.21 -4.08
N ASP A 43 0.95 19.45 -2.76
CA ASP A 43 0.11 20.46 -2.10
C ASP A 43 -1.41 20.22 -2.16
N GLN A 44 -1.83 19.06 -2.69
CA GLN A 44 -3.21 18.61 -2.65
C GLN A 44 -3.39 17.58 -1.53
N ARG A 45 -4.44 17.78 -0.74
CA ARG A 45 -4.88 16.84 0.27
C ARG A 45 -6.13 16.13 -0.21
N GLN A 46 -6.07 14.81 -0.26
CA GLN A 46 -7.18 13.93 -0.59
C GLN A 46 -7.57 13.14 0.66
N ASP A 47 -8.84 13.21 1.05
CA ASP A 47 -9.38 12.47 2.18
C ASP A 47 -10.32 11.38 1.65
N TRP A 48 -9.95 10.13 1.90
CA TRP A 48 -10.72 8.96 1.47
C TRP A 48 -11.22 8.16 2.67
N LEU A 49 -12.38 7.54 2.50
CA LEU A 49 -12.88 6.51 3.39
C LEU A 49 -12.62 5.14 2.79
N LEU A 50 -11.82 4.33 3.50
CA LEU A 50 -11.66 2.92 3.21
C LEU A 50 -12.52 2.12 4.19
N VAL A 51 -13.57 1.50 3.68
CA VAL A 51 -14.44 0.63 4.46
C VAL A 51 -14.07 -0.83 4.15
N ILE A 52 -13.70 -1.58 5.19
CA ILE A 52 -13.41 -3.01 5.08
C ILE A 52 -14.53 -3.74 5.80
N GLN A 53 -15.24 -4.59 5.07
CA GLN A 53 -16.39 -5.35 5.55
C GLN A 53 -16.17 -6.83 5.30
N ARG A 54 -16.80 -7.69 6.11
CA ARG A 54 -16.86 -9.13 5.84
C ARG A 54 -18.15 -9.42 5.10
N GLU A 55 -18.04 -10.02 3.92
CA GLU A 55 -19.16 -10.53 3.14
C GLU A 55 -18.94 -12.04 3.00
N ASP A 56 -19.70 -12.82 3.77
CA ASP A 56 -19.49 -14.25 3.98
C ASP A 56 -18.04 -14.61 4.38
N GLN A 57 -17.34 -15.35 3.53
CA GLN A 57 -15.94 -15.78 3.72
C GLN A 57 -14.93 -14.83 3.05
N ARG A 58 -15.39 -13.73 2.46
CA ARG A 58 -14.57 -12.76 1.74
C ARG A 58 -14.51 -11.43 2.47
N LEU A 59 -13.42 -10.70 2.23
CA LEU A 59 -13.31 -9.30 2.64
C LEU A 59 -13.72 -8.42 1.47
N ARG A 60 -14.69 -7.54 1.71
CA ARG A 60 -15.10 -6.50 0.78
C ARG A 60 -14.41 -5.20 1.16
N TRP A 61 -13.70 -4.62 0.21
CA TRP A 61 -12.96 -3.37 0.36
C TRP A 61 -13.64 -2.32 -0.51
N SER A 62 -14.05 -1.21 0.09
CA SER A 62 -14.67 -0.10 -0.62
C SER A 62 -13.92 1.17 -0.28
N MET A 63 -13.44 1.87 -1.32
CA MET A 63 -12.82 3.18 -1.19
C MET A 63 -13.79 4.21 -1.72
N MET A 64 -14.06 5.23 -0.92
CA MET A 64 -14.97 6.32 -1.24
C MET A 64 -14.23 7.63 -1.05
N ASP A 65 -14.29 8.50 -2.06
CA ASP A 65 -13.82 9.88 -1.94
C ASP A 65 -14.88 10.72 -1.23
N LEU A 66 -14.46 11.56 -0.28
CA LEU A 66 -15.35 12.46 0.44
C LEU A 66 -15.67 13.73 -0.37
N LEU A 67 -14.84 14.06 -1.36
CA LEU A 67 -14.95 15.32 -2.11
C LEU A 67 -15.76 15.21 -3.41
N GLY A 68 -16.02 14.00 -3.90
CA GLY A 68 -16.93 13.74 -5.05
C GLY A 68 -16.31 13.96 -6.42
#